data_AF-A0A9X4EHB1-F1
#
_entry.id   AF-A0A9X4EHB1-F1
#
_cell.length_a   1.000
_cell.length_b   1.000
_cell.length_c   1.000
_cell.angle_alpha   90.00
_cell.angle_beta   90.00
_cell.angle_gamma   90.00
#
_symmetry.space_group_name_H-M   'P 1'
#
loop_
_entity.id
_entity.type
_entity.pdbx_description
1 polymer ?
#
loop_
_entity_poly.entity_id
_entity_poly.type
_entity_poly.pdbx_seq_one_letter_code
_entity_poly.pdbx_strand_id
1 'polypeptide(L)'
;MRWRRLGVVALCLPLAGCFYTGERQWTYGGPVSHGVARIQAVADGQAMFPQLLRACVAANDPGRLADLDAGKEYPTSGWFIDNDRHDAVLRCMRAQRWDLRPTTLLMP
;
A
#
# COMPACT_ATOMS: atom_id res chain seq x y z
N MET A 1 -2.75 -62.31 19.55
CA MET A 1 -1.90 -61.12 19.82
C MET A 1 -1.46 -60.53 18.50
N ARG A 2 -1.28 -59.19 18.43
CA ARG A 2 -0.46 -58.46 17.42
C ARG A 2 -1.10 -58.37 16.00
N TRP A 3 -1.47 -57.23 15.39
CA TRP A 3 -1.16 -55.80 15.57
C TRP A 3 -2.32 -54.90 15.12
N ARG A 4 -2.79 -54.03 16.02
CA ARG A 4 -3.36 -52.70 15.70
C ARG A 4 -2.28 -51.90 14.97
N ARG A 5 -2.56 -51.30 13.79
CA ARG A 5 -2.11 -49.94 13.36
C ARG A 5 -2.92 -49.48 12.13
N LEU A 6 -4.21 -49.19 12.32
CA LEU A 6 -4.90 -48.21 11.46
C LEU A 6 -4.70 -46.87 12.17
N GLY A 7 -3.63 -46.17 11.81
CA GLY A 7 -3.24 -44.94 12.47
C GLY A 7 -2.57 -44.01 11.48
N VAL A 8 -3.21 -42.85 11.33
CA VAL A 8 -2.63 -41.60 10.83
C VAL A 8 -2.53 -41.50 9.31
N VAL A 9 -3.67 -41.28 8.65
CA VAL A 9 -3.71 -40.33 7.53
C VAL A 9 -4.09 -38.99 8.14
N ALA A 10 -3.12 -38.39 8.83
CA ALA A 10 -3.23 -37.02 9.28
C ALA A 10 -3.26 -36.12 8.04
N LEU A 11 -4.45 -35.57 7.76
CA LEU A 11 -4.64 -34.14 7.55
C LEU A 11 -3.43 -33.41 6.91
N CYS A 12 -3.12 -33.70 5.65
CA CYS A 12 -2.43 -32.74 4.81
C CYS A 12 -3.47 -31.74 4.30
N LEU A 13 -4.02 -30.92 5.21
CA LEU A 13 -4.61 -29.64 4.84
C LEU A 13 -3.40 -28.71 4.62
N PRO A 14 -2.99 -28.40 3.38
CA PRO A 14 -2.18 -27.22 3.20
C PRO A 14 -3.08 -26.08 3.68
N LEU A 15 -2.75 -25.52 4.85
CA LEU A 15 -3.11 -24.16 5.18
C LEU A 15 -2.36 -23.30 4.16
N ALA A 16 -2.90 -23.26 2.94
CA ALA A 16 -2.68 -22.20 1.99
C ALA A 16 -3.34 -20.98 2.64
N GLY A 17 -2.68 -20.44 3.67
CA GLY A 17 -2.83 -19.05 4.02
C GLY A 17 -2.43 -18.33 2.75
N CYS A 18 -3.40 -17.92 1.95
CA CYS A 18 -3.20 -16.84 1.01
C CYS A 18 -2.70 -15.69 1.88
N PHE A 19 -1.38 -15.52 1.96
CA PHE A 19 -0.78 -14.33 2.53
C PHE A 19 -1.25 -13.21 1.62
N TYR A 20 -2.38 -12.62 1.99
CA TYR A 20 -2.90 -11.40 1.40
C TYR A 20 -1.93 -10.30 1.79
N THR A 21 -0.81 -10.24 1.08
CA THR A 21 -0.01 -9.04 0.97
C THR A 21 -0.80 -8.15 0.03
N GLY A 22 -1.87 -7.54 0.56
CA GLY A 22 -2.64 -6.56 -0.18
C GLY A 22 -1.71 -5.40 -0.49
N GLU A 23 -1.04 -5.46 -1.63
CA GLU A 23 -0.22 -4.38 -2.14
C GLU A 23 -1.12 -3.15 -2.19
N ARG A 24 -0.69 -2.07 -1.55
CA ARG A 24 -1.46 -0.83 -1.51
C ARG A 24 -0.81 0.15 -2.44
N GLN A 25 -1.61 0.73 -3.33
CA GLN A 25 -1.15 1.74 -4.26
C GLN A 25 -1.73 3.10 -3.90
N TRP A 26 -0.93 4.13 -4.10
CA TRP A 26 -1.35 5.50 -3.99
C TRP A 26 -2.39 5.82 -5.06
N THR A 27 -3.56 6.29 -4.63
CA THR A 27 -4.66 6.68 -5.50
C THR A 27 -5.06 8.12 -5.23
N TYR A 28 -5.23 8.90 -6.29
CA TYR A 28 -5.71 10.27 -6.18
C TYR A 28 -7.24 10.32 -5.98
N GLY A 29 -7.66 10.87 -4.84
CA GLY A 29 -9.05 11.13 -4.45
C GLY A 29 -9.54 12.52 -4.90
N GLY A 30 -9.28 12.86 -6.16
CA GLY A 30 -9.67 14.13 -6.79
C GLY A 30 -11.16 14.46 -6.69
N PRO A 31 -11.56 15.67 -7.12
CA PRO A 31 -12.96 16.09 -7.06
C PRO A 31 -13.89 15.10 -7.79
N VAL A 32 -15.11 14.94 -7.27
CA VAL A 32 -16.15 14.11 -7.88
C VAL A 32 -16.74 14.86 -9.08
N SER A 33 -15.93 15.05 -10.11
CA SER A 33 -16.34 15.63 -11.39
C SER A 33 -16.63 14.51 -12.38
N HIS A 34 -17.43 14.80 -13.40
CA HIS A 34 -17.72 13.87 -14.50
C HIS A 34 -17.01 14.32 -15.79
N GLY A 35 -16.73 13.36 -16.68
CA GLY A 35 -16.14 13.63 -17.99
C GLY A 35 -14.69 14.12 -17.97
N VAL A 36 -14.33 14.93 -18.97
CA VAL A 36 -12.94 15.35 -19.26
C VAL A 36 -12.30 16.10 -18.08
N ALA A 37 -13.07 16.89 -17.33
CA ALA A 37 -12.58 17.61 -16.16
C ALA A 37 -12.04 16.69 -15.05
N ARG A 38 -12.62 15.48 -14.90
CA ARG A 38 -12.11 14.47 -13.97
C ARG A 38 -10.79 13.89 -14.46
N ILE A 39 -10.71 13.56 -15.75
CA ILE A 39 -9.51 12.96 -16.35
C ILE A 39 -8.33 13.93 -16.19
N GLN A 40 -8.55 15.22 -16.48
CA GLN A 40 -7.54 16.24 -16.30
C GLN A 40 -7.11 16.38 -14.83
N ALA A 41 -8.06 16.47 -13.89
CA ALA A 41 -7.73 16.58 -12.47
C ALA A 41 -6.94 15.38 -11.94
N VAL A 42 -7.20 14.16 -12.45
CA VAL A 42 -6.41 12.96 -12.11
C VAL A 42 -5.02 13.03 -12.72
N ALA A 43 -4.90 13.43 -13.98
CA ALA A 43 -3.60 13.60 -14.64
C ALA A 43 -2.73 14.65 -13.94
N ASP A 44 -3.31 15.80 -13.61
CA ASP A 44 -2.63 16.88 -12.87
C ASP A 44 -2.20 16.39 -11.48
N GLY A 45 -3.09 15.68 -10.77
CA GLY A 45 -2.78 15.05 -9.50
C GLY A 45 -1.57 14.12 -9.62
N GLN A 46 -1.61 13.17 -10.58
CA GLN A 46 -0.52 12.22 -10.82
C GLN A 46 0.80 12.89 -11.15
N ALA A 47 0.79 13.98 -11.94
CA ALA A 47 2.01 14.73 -12.25
C ALA A 47 2.65 15.35 -10.99
N MET A 48 1.84 15.79 -10.03
CA MET A 48 2.32 16.37 -8.76
C MET A 48 2.73 15.34 -7.71
N PHE A 49 2.34 14.07 -7.87
CA PHE A 49 2.55 13.03 -6.88
C PHE A 49 3.99 12.94 -6.33
N PRO A 50 5.04 12.90 -7.17
CA PRO A 50 6.41 12.75 -6.67
C PRO A 50 6.84 13.91 -5.76
N GLN A 51 6.47 15.14 -6.13
CA GLN A 51 6.79 16.34 -5.36
C GLN A 51 6.05 16.33 -4.01
N LEU A 52 4.77 15.98 -4.01
CA LEU A 52 3.95 15.93 -2.80
C LEU A 52 4.44 14.86 -1.83
N LEU A 53 4.71 13.65 -2.34
CA LEU A 53 5.25 12.55 -1.53
C LEU A 53 6.59 12.94 -0.93
N ARG A 54 7.51 13.51 -1.74
CA ARG A 54 8.80 13.98 -1.26
C ARG A 54 8.67 15.02 -0.15
N ALA A 55 7.78 16.00 -0.30
CA ALA A 55 7.53 17.01 0.71
C ALA A 55 7.00 16.41 2.03
N CYS A 56 6.04 15.48 1.95
CA CYS A 56 5.49 14.80 3.11
C CYS A 56 6.53 13.92 3.83
N VAL A 57 7.38 13.21 3.08
CA VAL A 57 8.48 12.40 3.64
C VAL A 57 9.55 13.29 4.28
N ALA A 58 9.97 14.36 3.62
CA ALA A 58 10.97 15.28 4.17
C ALA A 58 10.53 15.89 5.53
N ALA A 59 9.23 16.15 5.68
CA ALA A 59 8.68 16.73 6.91
C ALA A 59 8.48 15.73 8.06
N ASN A 60 8.19 14.45 7.76
CA ASN A 60 7.72 13.50 8.78
C ASN A 60 8.61 12.25 8.92
N ASP A 61 9.35 11.87 7.88
CA ASP A 61 10.22 10.70 7.84
C ASP A 61 11.50 10.96 7.00
N PRO A 62 12.33 11.95 7.39
CA PRO A 62 13.46 12.39 6.57
C PRO A 62 14.52 11.30 6.34
N GLY A 63 14.56 10.27 7.20
CA GLY A 63 15.44 9.11 7.04
C GLY A 63 15.17 8.30 5.75
N ARG A 64 13.96 8.42 5.19
CA ARG A 64 13.56 7.78 3.92
C ARG A 64 13.74 8.67 2.70
N LEU A 65 14.16 9.93 2.86
CA LEU A 65 14.28 10.85 1.74
C LEU A 65 15.36 10.40 0.75
N ALA A 66 16.49 9.86 1.23
CA ALA A 66 17.54 9.34 0.37
C ALA A 66 17.09 8.12 -0.45
N ASP A 67 16.28 7.24 0.14
CA ASP A 67 15.68 6.11 -0.57
C ASP A 67 14.73 6.59 -1.67
N LEU A 68 13.88 7.58 -1.36
CA LEU A 68 12.95 8.16 -2.33
C LEU A 68 13.67 8.89 -3.47
N ASP A 69 14.74 9.61 -3.15
CA ASP A 69 15.58 10.33 -4.12
C ASP A 69 16.35 9.37 -5.03
N ALA A 70 16.66 8.17 -4.54
CA ALA A 70 17.22 7.08 -5.34
C ALA A 70 16.16 6.36 -6.20
N GLY A 71 14.91 6.83 -6.20
CA GLY A 71 13.82 6.25 -6.98
C GLY A 71 13.16 5.01 -6.34
N LYS A 72 13.45 4.72 -5.06
CA LYS A 72 12.74 3.65 -4.34
C LYS A 72 11.35 4.14 -3.94
N GLU A 73 10.41 3.21 -3.88
CA GLU A 73 9.05 3.51 -3.41
C GLU A 73 9.03 3.77 -1.91
N TYR A 74 8.17 4.71 -1.49
CA TYR A 74 7.85 4.86 -0.07
C TYR A 74 6.95 3.70 0.36
N PRO A 75 7.30 2.95 1.41
CA PRO A 75 6.55 1.78 1.82
C PRO A 75 5.09 2.12 2.15
N THR A 76 4.15 1.27 1.76
CA THR A 76 2.70 1.49 1.93
C THR A 76 2.06 0.59 3.00
N SER A 77 2.89 -0.20 3.70
CA SER A 77 2.48 -0.99 4.86
C SER A 77 3.59 -1.04 5.92
N GLY A 78 3.17 -0.98 7.19
CA GLY A 78 4.03 -0.70 8.33
C GLY A 78 4.47 -1.90 9.16
N TRP A 79 4.48 -3.12 8.63
CA TRP A 79 4.84 -4.30 9.44
C TRP A 79 6.22 -4.19 10.13
N PHE A 80 7.11 -3.31 9.64
CA PHE A 80 8.46 -3.10 10.19
C PHE A 80 8.89 -1.61 10.24
N ILE A 81 7.94 -0.66 10.30
CA ILE A 81 8.25 0.78 10.26
C ILE A 81 7.92 1.41 11.62
N ASP A 82 8.70 2.42 12.02
CA ASP A 82 8.30 3.36 13.05
C ASP A 82 6.94 3.97 12.68
N ASN A 83 5.87 3.41 13.28
CA ASN A 83 4.50 3.63 12.84
C ASN A 83 4.10 5.11 12.93
N ASP A 84 4.65 5.88 13.86
CA ASP A 84 4.23 7.28 14.06
C ASP A 84 4.67 8.19 12.91
N ARG A 85 5.92 8.04 12.46
CA ARG A 85 6.47 8.78 11.31
C ARG A 85 5.79 8.37 10.01
N HIS A 86 5.62 7.07 9.83
CA HIS A 86 4.92 6.52 8.68
C HIS A 86 3.48 7.03 8.60
N ASP A 87 2.73 6.94 9.70
CA ASP A 87 1.35 7.42 9.77
C ASP A 87 1.26 8.93 9.57
N ALA A 88 2.26 9.69 10.01
CA ALA A 88 2.34 11.12 9.73
C ALA A 88 2.51 11.43 8.23
N VAL A 89 3.33 10.65 7.50
CA VAL A 89 3.41 10.72 6.03
C VAL A 89 2.06 10.37 5.40
N LEU A 90 1.41 9.28 5.84
CA LEU A 90 0.09 8.88 5.33
C LEU A 90 -0.99 9.94 5.57
N ARG A 91 -0.96 10.62 6.73
CA ARG A 91 -1.87 11.74 7.03
C ARG A 91 -1.58 12.96 6.15
N CYS A 92 -0.30 13.29 5.95
CA CYS A 92 0.10 14.38 5.06
C CYS A 92 -0.40 14.14 3.63
N MET A 93 -0.19 12.93 3.10
CA MET A 93 -0.67 12.57 1.76
C MET A 93 -2.19 12.61 1.64
N ARG A 94 -2.93 12.15 2.66
CA ARG A 94 -4.40 12.27 2.69
C ARG A 94 -4.89 13.71 2.66
N ALA A 95 -4.19 14.64 3.33
CA ALA A 95 -4.49 16.07 3.24
C ALA A 95 -4.28 16.60 1.80
N GLN A 96 -3.37 15.99 1.04
CA GLN A 96 -3.15 16.25 -0.39
C GLN A 96 -4.06 15.41 -1.32
N ARG A 97 -5.13 14.81 -0.77
CA ARG A 97 -6.10 13.97 -1.50
C ARG A 97 -5.51 12.67 -2.05
N TRP A 98 -4.41 12.17 -1.49
CA TRP A 98 -3.83 10.89 -1.83
C TRP A 98 -4.10 9.86 -0.75
N ASP A 99 -4.63 8.70 -1.13
CA ASP A 99 -4.93 7.62 -0.19
C ASP A 99 -4.39 6.28 -0.70
N LEU A 100 -4.15 5.36 0.22
CA LEU A 100 -3.72 4.01 -0.10
C LEU A 100 -4.93 3.13 -0.30
N ARG A 101 -5.11 2.62 -1.53
CA ARG A 101 -6.17 1.66 -1.82
C ARG A 101 -5.59 0.26 -1.96
N PRO A 102 -6.27 -0.76 -1.43
CA PRO A 102 -5.90 -2.13 -1.69
C PRO A 102 -5.99 -2.38 -3.20
N THR A 103 -4.95 -2.98 -3.74
CA THR A 103 -4.94 -3.49 -5.12
C THR A 103 -5.71 -4.82 -5.10
N THR A 104 -7.02 -4.79 -4.86
CA THR A 104 -7.83 -5.99 -5.02
C THR A 104 -7.78 -6.42 -6.48
N LEU A 105 -7.13 -7.55 -6.74
CA LEU A 105 -7.24 -8.37 -7.95
C LEU A 105 -8.69 -8.81 -8.14
N LEU A 106 -9.55 -7.90 -8.57
CA LEU A 106 -10.82 -8.19 -9.22
C LEU A 106 -10.96 -7.19 -10.38
N MET A 107 -10.06 -7.30 -11.36
CA MET A 107 -10.40 -6.93 -12.73
C MET A 107 -11.36 -8.01 -13.26
N PRO A 108 -12.50 -7.65 -13.87
CA PRO A 108 -13.29 -8.60 -14.66
C PRO A 108 -12.54 -9.06 -15.91
#